data_AF-A0A925HWD7-F1
#
_entry.id   AF-A0A925HWD7-F1
#
_cell.length_a   1.000
_cell.length_b   1.000
_cell.length_c   1.000
_cell.angle_alpha   90.00
_cell.angle_beta   90.00
_cell.angle_gamma   90.00
#
_symmetry.space_group_name_H-M   'P 1'
#
loop_
_entity.id
_entity.type
_entity.pdbx_description
1 polymer ?
#
loop_
_entity_poly.entity_id
_entity_poly.type
_entity_poly.pdbx_seq_one_letter_code
_entity_poly.pdbx_strand_id
1 'polypeptide(L)'
;MTIRNTVIMGADMYDTDGAKQKHASNGTPQLGIADRSYIEGAILDKNCRIGQGVHIQNERKVETRGEDEPCIIRDGIPIVVKEGVLPDGWKL
;
A
#
# COMPACT_ATOMS: atom_id res chain seq x y z
N MET A 1 1.23 12.63 -5.22
CA MET A 1 0.46 11.51 -4.62
C MET A 1 -0.97 11.98 -4.43
N THR A 2 -1.95 11.09 -4.63
CA THR A 2 -3.37 11.39 -4.40
C THR A 2 -3.96 10.33 -3.49
N ILE A 3 -4.60 10.76 -2.40
CA ILE A 3 -5.29 9.88 -1.46
C ILE A 3 -6.69 10.45 -1.23
N ARG A 4 -7.72 9.63 -1.44
CA ARG A 4 -9.13 10.06 -1.33
C ARG A 4 -10.00 8.95 -0.76
N ASN A 5 -10.92 9.29 0.14
CA ASN A 5 -11.86 8.31 0.73
C ASN A 5 -11.16 7.08 1.32
N THR A 6 -9.98 7.25 1.91
CA THR A 6 -9.09 6.17 2.34
C THR A 6 -8.78 6.31 3.82
N VAL A 7 -8.78 5.20 4.55
CA VAL A 7 -8.30 5.14 5.94
C VAL A 7 -6.84 4.70 5.93
N ILE A 8 -5.99 5.44 6.63
CA ILE A 8 -4.57 5.11 6.80
C ILE A 8 -4.32 4.88 8.28
N MET A 9 -4.01 3.64 8.66
CA MET A 9 -3.71 3.28 10.05
C MET A 9 -2.34 3.79 10.50
N GLY A 10 -1.44 4.07 9.56
CA GLY A 10 -0.14 4.68 9.81
C GLY A 10 0.96 3.65 10.08
N ALA A 11 1.88 4.00 10.97
CA ALA A 11 3.03 3.17 11.30
C ALA A 11 3.32 3.21 12.80
N ASP A 12 3.82 2.10 13.32
CA ASP A 12 4.24 2.00 14.72
C ASP A 12 5.64 2.60 14.94
N MET A 13 6.44 2.74 13.87
CA MET A 13 7.83 3.22 13.90
C MET A 13 8.18 3.99 12.63
N TYR A 14 9.30 4.70 12.63
CA TYR A 14 9.90 5.30 11.43
C TYR A 14 11.09 4.48 10.93
N ASP A 15 11.29 4.41 9.61
CA ASP A 15 12.51 3.83 9.04
C ASP A 15 13.73 4.69 9.44
N THR A 16 14.75 4.05 10.04
CA THR A 16 16.04 4.68 10.30
C THR A 16 16.81 4.92 8.99
N ASP A 17 17.79 5.81 8.98
CA ASP A 17 18.55 6.10 7.75
C ASP A 17 19.26 4.85 7.21
N GLY A 18 19.77 3.99 8.09
CA GLY A 18 20.34 2.70 7.69
C GLY A 18 19.30 1.73 7.09
N ALA A 19 18.07 1.73 7.61
CA ALA A 19 16.98 0.93 7.04
C ALA A 19 16.57 1.45 5.66
N LYS A 20 16.42 2.77 5.50
CA LYS A 20 16.11 3.41 4.20
C LYS A 20 17.13 3.03 3.14
N GLN A 21 18.42 3.03 3.48
CA GLN A 21 19.49 2.67 2.55
C GLN A 21 19.44 1.20 2.14
N LYS A 22 19.15 0.29 3.08
CA LYS A 22 18.93 -1.14 2.80
C LYS A 22 17.69 -1.39 1.93
N HIS A 23 16.60 -0.68 2.19
CA HIS A 23 15.38 -0.80 1.38
C HIS A 23 15.64 -0.33 -0.06
N ALA A 24 16.34 0.79 -0.23
CA ALA A 24 16.76 1.28 -1.54
C ALA A 24 17.66 0.30 -2.29
N SER A 25 18.64 -0.34 -1.62
CA SER A 25 19.50 -1.34 -2.26
C SER A 25 18.77 -2.62 -2.65
N ASN A 26 17.73 -2.99 -1.89
CA ASN A 26 16.97 -4.23 -2.09
C ASN A 26 15.73 -4.04 -2.98
N GLY A 27 15.50 -2.83 -3.53
CA GLY A 27 14.31 -2.53 -4.30
C GLY A 27 13.00 -2.65 -3.51
N THR A 28 13.07 -2.58 -2.17
CA THR A 28 11.89 -2.64 -1.31
C THR A 28 11.40 -1.22 -1.05
N PRO A 29 10.09 -0.92 -1.17
CA PRO A 29 9.58 0.39 -0.81
C PRO A 29 9.82 0.73 0.67
N GLN A 30 10.03 2.01 0.94
CA GLN A 30 10.10 2.53 2.30
C GLN A 30 8.74 2.44 2.98
N LEU A 31 8.73 2.56 4.31
CA LEU A 31 7.51 2.57 5.11
C LEU A 31 6.60 3.73 4.70
N GLY A 32 5.31 3.46 4.55
CA GLY A 32 4.33 4.44 4.12
C GLY A 32 4.08 4.41 2.61
N ILE A 33 3.81 5.58 2.03
CA ILE A 33 3.34 5.72 0.66
C ILE A 33 4.31 6.55 -0.15
N ALA A 34 4.89 5.94 -1.19
CA ALA A 34 5.83 6.62 -2.08
C ALA A 34 5.13 7.50 -3.13
N ASP A 35 5.94 8.27 -3.86
CA ASP A 35 5.48 9.26 -4.80
C ASP A 35 4.67 8.69 -5.97
N ARG A 36 3.89 9.57 -6.59
CA ARG A 36 3.05 9.28 -7.78
C ARG A 36 2.01 8.17 -7.59
N SER A 37 1.77 7.71 -6.37
CA SER A 37 0.72 6.73 -6.08
C SER A 37 -0.66 7.39 -5.99
N TYR A 38 -1.68 6.62 -6.39
CA TYR A 38 -3.09 6.97 -6.38
C TYR A 38 -3.85 5.93 -5.56
N ILE A 39 -4.51 6.37 -4.48
CA ILE A 39 -5.20 5.48 -3.55
C ILE A 39 -6.59 6.04 -3.27
N GLU A 40 -7.62 5.34 -3.71
CA GLU A 40 -9.02 5.74 -3.53
C GLU A 40 -9.86 4.61 -2.94
N GLY A 41 -10.63 4.94 -1.89
CA GLY A 41 -11.63 4.02 -1.34
C GLY A 41 -11.05 2.82 -0.60
N ALA A 42 -9.84 2.94 -0.04
CA ALA A 42 -9.08 1.81 0.51
C ALA A 42 -8.85 1.91 2.03
N ILE A 43 -8.43 0.80 2.62
CA ILE A 43 -7.86 0.76 3.97
C ILE A 43 -6.39 0.35 3.83
N LEU A 44 -5.49 1.20 4.33
CA LEU A 44 -4.08 0.86 4.48
C LEU A 44 -3.84 0.56 5.95
N ASP A 45 -3.59 -0.70 6.27
CA ASP A 45 -3.31 -1.12 7.64
C ASP A 45 -1.90 -0.65 8.08
N LYS A 46 -1.50 -1.01 9.29
CA LYS A 46 -0.25 -0.53 9.87
C LYS A 46 0.97 -1.08 9.15
N ASN A 47 1.98 -0.24 9.06
CA ASN A 47 3.31 -0.60 8.56
C ASN A 47 3.33 -1.08 7.09
N CYS A 48 2.33 -0.70 6.29
CA CYS A 48 2.35 -0.98 4.85
C CYS A 48 3.49 -0.22 4.15
N ARG A 49 3.98 -0.81 3.06
CA ARG A 49 5.04 -0.26 2.20
C ARG A 49 4.52 -0.17 0.78
N ILE A 50 4.09 1.02 0.38
CA ILE A 50 3.48 1.28 -0.93
C ILE A 50 4.52 1.93 -1.84
N GLY A 51 4.91 1.20 -2.88
CA GLY A 51 5.86 1.63 -3.90
C GLY A 51 5.41 2.85 -4.70
N GLN A 52 6.32 3.34 -5.51
CA GLN A 52 6.13 4.52 -6.33
C GLN A 52 5.21 4.20 -7.51
N GLY A 53 4.23 5.07 -7.79
CA GLY A 53 3.32 4.89 -8.92
C GLY A 53 2.31 3.75 -8.73
N VAL A 54 2.04 3.35 -7.49
CA VAL A 54 1.03 2.34 -7.18
C VAL A 54 -0.37 2.90 -7.38
N HIS A 55 -1.29 2.11 -7.95
CA HIS A 55 -2.69 2.48 -8.16
C HIS A 55 -3.62 1.52 -7.43
N ILE A 56 -4.30 2.01 -6.39
CA ILE A 56 -5.29 1.26 -5.62
C ILE A 56 -6.65 1.91 -5.84
N GLN A 57 -7.48 1.26 -6.65
CA GLN A 57 -8.86 1.65 -6.91
C GLN A 57 -9.64 0.44 -7.42
N ASN A 58 -10.75 0.09 -6.79
CA ASN A 58 -11.58 -1.04 -7.21
C ASN A 58 -12.56 -0.64 -8.33
N GLU A 59 -12.04 -0.27 -9.51
CA GLU A 59 -12.86 0.18 -10.64
C GLU A 59 -13.88 -0.87 -11.10
N ARG A 60 -13.52 -2.15 -10.95
CA ARG A 60 -14.34 -3.29 -11.35
C ARG A 60 -15.44 -3.65 -10.36
N LYS A 61 -15.51 -2.96 -9.21
CA LYS A 61 -16.48 -3.23 -8.12
C LYS A 61 -16.48 -4.71 -7.71
N VAL A 62 -15.28 -5.28 -7.57
CA VAL A 62 -15.10 -6.65 -7.08
C VAL A 62 -15.48 -6.68 -5.59
N GLU A 63 -16.31 -7.62 -5.16
CA GLU A 63 -16.72 -7.72 -3.75
C GLU A 63 -15.63 -8.33 -2.86
N THR A 64 -15.02 -9.43 -3.31
CA THR A 64 -14.02 -10.19 -2.55
C THR A 64 -12.92 -10.73 -3.46
N ARG A 65 -11.64 -10.57 -3.07
CA ARG A 65 -10.46 -11.10 -3.79
C ARG A 65 -9.27 -11.32 -2.87
N GLY A 66 -8.40 -12.27 -3.26
CA GLY A 66 -6.98 -12.29 -2.92
C GLY A 66 -6.67 -12.60 -1.47
N GLU A 67 -7.22 -13.68 -0.90
CA GLU A 67 -7.11 -13.97 0.54
C GLU A 67 -5.67 -13.99 1.09
N ASP A 68 -4.70 -14.37 0.26
CA ASP A 68 -3.27 -14.42 0.60
C ASP A 68 -2.41 -13.38 -0.14
N GLU A 69 -3.03 -12.32 -0.67
CA GLU A 69 -2.33 -11.20 -1.33
C GLU A 69 -2.05 -10.06 -0.34
N PRO A 70 -1.00 -9.24 -0.55
CA PRO A 70 -0.72 -8.08 0.30
C PRO A 70 -1.82 -7.00 0.21
N CYS A 71 -2.63 -7.03 -0.84
CA CYS A 71 -3.83 -6.20 -1.01
C CYS A 71 -5.02 -7.12 -1.31
N ILE A 72 -5.98 -7.17 -0.39
CA ILE A 72 -7.19 -7.98 -0.51
C ILE A 72 -8.38 -7.05 -0.79
N ILE A 73 -9.49 -7.60 -1.24
CA ILE A 73 -10.76 -6.85 -1.29
C ILE A 73 -11.77 -7.55 -0.38
N ARG A 74 -12.47 -6.78 0.46
CA ARG A 74 -13.61 -7.24 1.27
C ARG A 74 -14.71 -6.18 1.23
N ASP A 75 -15.94 -6.59 0.98
CA ASP A 75 -17.11 -5.70 0.83
C ASP A 75 -16.87 -4.55 -0.16
N GLY A 76 -16.14 -4.84 -1.24
CA GLY A 76 -15.77 -3.84 -2.25
C GLY A 76 -14.63 -2.90 -1.87
N ILE A 77 -14.09 -2.98 -0.66
CA ILE A 77 -13.03 -2.12 -0.14
C ILE A 77 -11.67 -2.81 -0.30
N PRO A 78 -10.71 -2.22 -1.03
CA PRO A 78 -9.33 -2.68 -1.03
C PRO A 78 -8.70 -2.48 0.35
N ILE A 79 -8.03 -3.51 0.85
CA ILE A 79 -7.36 -3.51 2.15
C ILE A 79 -5.92 -3.96 1.92
N VAL A 80 -4.95 -3.06 2.11
CA VAL A 80 -3.55 -3.47 2.22
C VAL A 80 -3.33 -3.94 3.64
N VAL A 81 -3.02 -5.23 3.80
CA VAL A 81 -2.89 -5.87 5.11
C VAL A 81 -1.69 -5.33 5.86
N LYS A 82 -1.67 -5.52 7.19
CA LYS A 82 -0.55 -5.12 8.04
C LYS A 82 0.78 -5.65 7.47
N GLU A 83 1.79 -4.80 7.40
CA GLU A 83 3.11 -5.10 6.81
C GLU A 83 3.08 -5.46 5.30
N GLY A 84 1.93 -5.28 4.64
CA GLY A 84 1.76 -5.51 3.22
C GLY A 84 2.68 -4.63 2.38
N VAL A 85 3.33 -5.24 1.39
CA VAL A 85 4.25 -4.57 0.48
C VAL A 85 3.67 -4.59 -0.92
N LEU A 86 3.48 -3.40 -1.50
CA LEU A 86 3.11 -3.24 -2.91
C LEU A 86 4.31 -2.66 -3.66
N PRO A 87 4.88 -3.38 -4.64
CA PRO A 87 6.05 -2.91 -5.38
C PRO A 87 5.73 -1.71 -6.26
N ASP A 88 6.78 -1.02 -6.74
CA ASP A 88 6.63 0.10 -7.67
C ASP A 88 5.78 -0.28 -8.89
N GLY A 89 4.85 0.60 -9.25
CA GLY A 89 3.95 0.41 -10.38
C GLY A 89 2.85 -0.66 -10.20
N TRP A 90 2.69 -1.24 -9.00
CA TRP A 90 1.62 -2.21 -8.73
C TRP A 90 0.23 -1.59 -8.94
N LYS A 91 -0.72 -2.36 -9.47
CA LYS A 91 -2.09 -1.92 -9.73
C LYS A 91 -3.09 -2.98 -9.27
N LEU A 92 -4.19 -2.51 -8.67
CA LEU A 92 -5.30 -3.37 -8.24
C LEU A 92 -6.13 -3.88 -9.42
#